data_AF-A0A345ZPW9-F1
#
_entry.id   AF-A0A345ZPW9-F1
#
_cell.length_a   1.000
_cell.length_b   1.000
_cell.length_c   1.000
_cell.angle_alpha   90.00
_cell.angle_beta   90.00
_cell.angle_gamma   90.00
#
_symmetry.space_group_name_H-M   'P 1'
#
loop_
_entity.id
_entity.type
_entity.pdbx_description
1 polymer ?
#
loop_
_entity_poly.entity_id
_entity_poly.type
_entity_poly.pdbx_seq_one_letter_code
_entity_poly.pdbx_strand_id
1 'polypeptide(L)' 'GIDVLLSAKRVGPTGFAYGLDMTDEMLALAERNKAEAGAENVQFLKGQIEAVPLPDNTVDVIISNCVINL' A
#
# COMPACT_ATOMS: atom_id res chain seq x y z
N GLY A 1 -0.42 -6.79 -1.05
CA GLY A 1 0.94 -6.36 -1.45
C GLY A 1 1.11 -6.14 -2.94
N ILE A 2 0.76 -7.12 -3.80
CA ILE A 2 1.04 -7.04 -5.24
C ILE A 2 0.41 -5.83 -5.94
N ASP A 3 -0.84 -5.49 -5.62
CA ASP A 3 -1.53 -4.34 -6.23
C ASP A 3 -0.86 -3.01 -5.93
N VAL A 4 -0.25 -2.89 -4.74
CA VAL A 4 0.49 -1.69 -4.33
C VAL A 4 1.75 -1.55 -5.17
N LEU A 5 2.49 -2.65 -5.38
CA LEU A 5 3.69 -2.65 -6.23
C LEU A 5 3.36 -2.36 -7.70
N LEU A 6 2.26 -2.92 -8.21
CA LEU A 6 1.78 -2.61 -9.56
C LEU A 6 1.34 -1.15 -9.68
N SER A 7 0.69 -0.61 -8.65
CA SER A 7 0.28 0.80 -8.61
C SER A 7 1.49 1.72 -8.57
N ALA A 8 2.51 1.42 -7.77
CA ALA A 8 3.77 2.15 -7.70
C ALA A 8 4.44 2.30 -9.07
N LYS A 9 4.42 1.23 -9.87
CA LYS A 9 4.90 1.27 -11.26
C LYS A 9 4.02 2.13 -12.17
N ARG A 10 2.69 2.09 -11.99
CA ARG A 10 1.72 2.82 -12.84
C ARG A 10 1.70 4.32 -12.58
N VAL A 11 1.85 4.75 -11.33
CA VAL A 11 1.89 6.17 -10.97
C VAL A 11 3.20 6.85 -11.39
N GLY A 12 4.20 6.06 -11.82
CA GLY A 12 5.47 6.55 -12.32
C GLY A 12 6.40 7.09 -11.23
N PRO A 13 7.56 7.64 -11.62
CA PRO A 13 8.63 8.02 -10.67
C PRO A 13 8.26 9.20 -9.78
N THR A 14 7.29 10.02 -10.16
CA THR A 14 6.80 11.16 -9.36
C THR A 14 5.61 10.80 -8.48
N GLY A 15 5.03 9.61 -8.67
CA GLY A 15 3.91 9.13 -7.89
C GLY A 15 4.34 8.24 -6.74
N PHE A 16 3.44 8.01 -5.80
CA PHE A 16 3.68 7.22 -4.61
C PHE A 16 2.50 6.28 -4.33
N ALA A 17 2.77 5.08 -3.83
CA ALA A 17 1.73 4.12 -3.46
C ALA A 17 1.84 3.70 -1.99
N TYR A 18 0.72 3.78 -1.28
CA TYR A 18 0.58 3.25 0.07
C TYR A 18 -0.13 1.90 0.04
N GLY A 19 0.34 0.95 0.84
CA GLY A 19 -0.40 -0.26 1.19
C GLY A 19 -0.79 -0.23 2.66
N LEU A 20 -2.00 -0.66 2.99
CA LEU A 20 -2.50 -0.74 4.36
C LEU A 20 -2.88 -2.19 4.66
N ASP A 21 -2.41 -2.72 5.78
CA ASP A 21 -2.82 -4.03 6.30
C ASP A 21 -2.76 -4.01 7.83
N MET A 22 -3.57 -4.84 8.50
CA MET A 22 -3.59 -4.91 9.96
C MET A 22 -2.60 -5.94 10.52
N THR A 23 -2.18 -6.91 9.71
CA THR A 23 -1.40 -8.06 10.18
C THR A 23 0.10 -7.88 9.92
N ASP A 24 0.92 -8.18 10.93
CA ASP A 24 2.38 -8.09 10.81
C ASP A 24 2.93 -9.05 9.75
N GLU A 25 2.30 -10.21 9.58
CA GLU A 25 2.69 -11.22 8.59
C GLU A 25 2.56 -10.70 7.15
N MET A 26 1.42 -10.09 6.81
CA MET A 26 1.19 -9.55 5.48
C MET A 26 2.09 -8.35 5.19
N LEU A 27 2.35 -7.51 6.19
CA LEU A 27 3.29 -6.40 6.07
C LEU A 27 4.73 -6.88 5.84
N ALA A 28 5.17 -7.90 6.60
CA ALA A 28 6.50 -8.49 6.41
C ALA A 28 6.66 -9.14 5.04
N LEU A 29 5.60 -9.80 4.53
CA LEU A 29 5.59 -10.31 3.16
C LEU A 29 5.65 -9.17 2.12
N ALA A 30 4.90 -8.09 2.34
CA ALA A 30 4.86 -6.95 1.43
C ALA A 30 6.20 -6.20 1.35
N GLU A 31 6.87 -5.99 2.48
CA GLU A 31 8.20 -5.36 2.54
C GLU A 31 9.27 -6.22 1.82
N ARG A 32 9.24 -7.54 1.98
CA ARG A 32 10.12 -8.44 1.20
C ARG A 32 9.90 -8.29 -0.30
N ASN A 33 8.64 -8.31 -0.74
CA ASN A 33 8.32 -8.15 -2.17
C ASN A 33 8.72 -6.77 -2.71
N LYS A 34 8.61 -5.70 -1.90
CA LYS A 34 9.09 -4.37 -2.25
C LYS A 34 10.61 -4.35 -2.45
N ALA A 35 11.36 -4.98 -1.54
CA ALA A 35 12.81 -5.07 -1.64
C ALA A 35 13.24 -5.87 -2.90
N GLU A 36 12.59 -7.01 -3.17
CA GLU A 36 12.84 -7.82 -4.37
C GLU A 36 12.50 -7.07 -5.66
N ALA A 37 11.44 -6.25 -5.65
CA ALA A 37 11.04 -5.45 -6.80
C ALA A 37 11.88 -4.17 -6.98
N GLY A 38 12.73 -3.80 -6.02
CA GLY A 38 13.47 -2.53 -6.03
C GLY A 38 12.56 -1.30 -6.03
N ALA A 39 11.37 -1.40 -5.44
CA ALA A 39 10.38 -0.33 -5.47
C ALA A 39 10.66 0.70 -4.36
N GLU A 40 11.05 1.91 -4.75
CA GLU A 40 11.39 2.99 -3.82
C GLU A 40 10.19 3.89 -3.48
N ASN A 41 9.19 3.97 -4.35
CA ASN A 41 8.01 4.83 -4.21
C ASN A 41 6.80 4.11 -3.57
N VAL A 42 7.08 3.28 -2.56
CA VAL A 42 6.08 2.46 -1.85
C VAL A 42 6.29 2.51 -0.35
N GLN A 43 5.19 2.61 0.41
CA GLN A 43 5.21 2.42 1.86
C GLN A 43 4.04 1.54 2.32
N PHE A 44 4.33 0.55 3.17
CA PHE A 44 3.30 -0.22 3.85
C PHE A 44 3.04 0.33 5.25
N LEU A 45 1.77 0.43 5.61
CA LEU A 45 1.27 1.00 6.85
C LEU A 45 0.53 -0.09 7.62
N LYS A 46 0.78 -0.15 8.93
CA LYS A 46 -0.01 -0.99 9.83
C LYS A 46 -1.25 -0.24 10.30
N GLY A 47 -2.42 -0.80 10.08
CA GLY A 47 -3.67 -0.20 10.55
C GLY A 47 -4.90 -0.93 10.02
N GLN A 48 -6.06 -0.44 10.43
CA GLN A 48 -7.37 -0.90 9.95
C GLN A 48 -7.92 0.08 8.91
N ILE A 49 -8.76 -0.40 7.99
CA ILE A 49 -9.30 0.43 6.90
C ILE A 49 -10.25 1.52 7.42
N GLU A 50 -10.83 1.33 8.59
CA GLU A 50 -11.70 2.27 9.32
C GLU A 50 -10.91 3.39 10.00
N ALA A 51 -9.60 3.22 10.17
CA ALA A 51 -8.72 4.14 10.89
C ALA A 51 -7.36 4.24 10.17
N VAL A 52 -7.39 4.67 8.91
CA VAL A 52 -6.19 4.82 8.08
C VAL A 52 -5.22 5.83 8.73
N PRO A 53 -3.95 5.46 8.97
CA PRO A 53 -2.97 6.31 9.65
C PRO A 53 -2.32 7.30 8.67
N LEU A 54 -3.15 8.07 7.95
CA LEU A 54 -2.71 9.12 7.04
C LEU A 54 -3.45 10.43 7.36
N PRO A 55 -2.81 11.60 7.16
CA PRO A 55 -3.50 12.88 7.25
C PRO A 55 -4.61 13.04 6.19
N ASP A 56 -5.53 13.96 6.43
CA ASP A 56 -6.56 14.33 5.45
C ASP A 56 -5.93 14.83 4.14
N ASN A 57 -6.62 14.56 3.01
CA ASN A 57 -6.22 14.99 1.67
C ASN A 57 -4.80 14.55 1.23
N THR A 58 -4.35 13.37 1.70
CA THR A 58 -3.01 12.84 1.38
C THR A 58 -2.95 12.05 0.06
N VAL A 59 -4.06 11.48 -0.40
CA VAL A 59 -4.09 10.57 -1.56
C VAL A 59 -5.08 11.04 -2.62
N ASP A 60 -4.69 10.93 -3.89
CA ASP A 60 -5.53 11.31 -5.02
C ASP A 60 -6.56 10.23 -5.38
N VAL A 61 -6.21 8.95 -5.15
CA VAL A 61 -7.00 7.78 -5.56
C VAL A 61 -6.90 6.70 -4.49
N ILE A 62 -8.04 6.04 -4.23
CA ILE A 62 -8.13 4.87 -3.35
C ILE A 62 -8.52 3.66 -4.20
N ILE A 63 -7.80 2.55 -4.03
CA ILE A 63 -8.13 1.26 -4.64
C ILE A 63 -8.36 0.22 -3.54
N SER A 64 -9.31 -0.68 -3.77
CA SER A 64 -9.58 -1.81 -2.90
C SER A 64 -10.17 -2.95 -3.73
N ASN A 65 -9.84 -4.18 -3.38
CA ASN A 65 -10.45 -5.37 -3.96
C ASN A 65 -10.88 -6.31 -2.85
N CYS A 66 -12.19 -6.59 -2.77
CA CYS A 66 -12.81 -7.55 -1.85
C CYS A 66 -12.60 -7.34 -0.34
N VAL A 67 -12.15 -6.16 0.12
CA VAL A 67 -11.93 -5.90 1.56
C VAL A 67 -13.12 -5.27 2.30
N ILE A 68 -14.12 -4.74 1.61
CA ILE A 68 -15.26 -4.02 2.23
C ILE A 68 -16.34 -4.97 2.77
N ASN A 69 -16.31 -6.24 2.37
CA ASN A 69 -17.30 -7.25 2.77
C ASN A 69 -16.69 -8.34 3.68
N LEU A 70 -15.67 -7.96 4.45
CA LEU A 70 -14.91 -8.81 5.37
C LEU A 70 -15.22 -8.45 6.81
#